data_AF-A0AAD2RD31-F1
#
_entry.id   AF-A0AAD2RD31-F1
#
_cell.length_a   1.000
_cell.length_b   1.000
_cell.length_c   1.000
_cell.angle_alpha   90.00
_cell.angle_beta   90.00
_cell.angle_gamma   90.00
#
_symmetry.space_group_name_H-M   'P 1'
#
loop_
_entity.id
_entity.type
_entity.pdbx_description
1 polymer ?
#
loop_
_entity_poly.entity_id
_entity_poly.type
_entity_poly.pdbx_seq_one_letter_code
_entity_poly.pdbx_strand_id
1 'polypeptide(L)'
;MFHERIKNSDLINEKQYPVKVVFDEISDEEFISIINSVSKGEGFGVESGTCLFPGDLDEYDIAQGEGFGGVEFGLYSGSEIVIDYKQFYY
;
A
#
# COMPACT_ATOMS: atom_id res chain seq x y z
N MET A 1 17.90 3.91 5.47
CA MET A 1 17.64 5.28 5.97
C MET A 1 16.13 5.46 5.83
N PHE A 2 15.41 5.91 6.86
CA PHE A 2 13.96 6.14 6.70
C PHE A 2 13.75 7.40 5.84
N HIS A 3 13.02 7.27 4.73
CA HIS A 3 12.71 8.37 3.83
C HIS A 3 11.30 8.88 4.17
N GLU A 4 11.12 10.19 4.32
CA GLU A 4 9.76 10.74 4.42
C GLU A 4 9.20 10.91 3.00
N ARG A 5 8.51 9.89 2.49
CA ARG A 5 7.83 9.91 1.19
C ARG A 5 6.44 10.51 1.32
N ILE A 6 5.73 10.17 2.39
CA ILE A 6 4.39 10.66 2.70
C ILE A 6 4.46 11.49 3.97
N LYS A 7 4.02 12.75 3.95
CA LYS A 7 3.99 13.57 5.17
C LYS A 7 2.75 13.22 5.98
N ASN A 8 2.81 13.44 7.29
CA ASN A 8 1.62 13.31 8.15
C ASN A 8 0.47 14.24 7.71
N SER A 9 0.77 15.37 7.06
CA SER A 9 -0.22 16.28 6.49
C SER A 9 -0.96 15.72 5.28
N ASP A 10 -0.38 14.72 4.62
CA ASP A 10 -0.93 14.10 3.42
C ASP A 10 -1.92 12.97 3.79
N LEU A 11 -1.92 12.54 5.06
CA LEU A 11 -2.87 11.57 5.59
C LEU A 11 -4.22 12.24 5.85
N ILE A 12 -5.28 11.68 5.27
CA ILE A 12 -6.67 12.15 5.48
C ILE A 12 -7.10 11.93 6.92
N ASN A 13 -6.65 10.83 7.54
CA ASN A 13 -6.84 10.53 8.95
C ASN A 13 -5.79 9.52 9.44
N GLU A 14 -5.75 9.31 10.77
CA GLU A 14 -4.78 8.42 11.43
C GLU A 14 -4.85 6.95 10.97
N LYS A 15 -5.98 6.48 10.44
CA LYS A 15 -6.11 5.10 9.94
C LYS A 15 -5.31 4.86 8.67
N GLN A 16 -4.92 5.91 7.94
CA GLN A 16 -4.05 5.81 6.76
C GLN A 16 -2.57 5.70 7.12
N TYR A 17 -2.22 5.59 8.41
CA TYR A 17 -0.85 5.38 8.85
C TYR A 17 -0.11 4.23 8.13
N PRO A 18 -0.74 3.06 7.83
CA PRO A 18 -0.09 2.00 7.05
C PRO A 18 0.47 2.45 5.70
N VAL A 19 -0.24 3.35 5.00
CA VAL A 19 0.19 3.90 3.71
C VAL A 19 1.56 4.58 3.86
N LYS A 20 1.69 5.46 4.86
CA LYS A 20 2.95 6.17 5.13
C LYS A 20 4.08 5.20 5.46
N VAL A 21 3.84 4.26 6.36
CA VAL A 21 4.88 3.30 6.78
C VAL A 21 5.42 2.51 5.60
N VAL A 22 4.54 1.97 4.76
CA VAL A 22 4.91 1.16 3.60
C VAL A 22 5.70 1.99 2.57
N PHE A 23 5.26 3.21 2.25
CA PHE A 23 5.98 4.06 1.29
C PHE A 23 7.30 4.61 1.82
N ASP A 24 7.38 4.97 3.10
CA ASP A 24 8.59 5.54 3.71
C ASP A 24 9.76 4.56 3.80
N GLU A 25 9.47 3.26 3.71
CA GLU A 25 10.47 2.19 3.72
C GLU A 25 11.09 1.94 2.34
N ILE A 26 10.48 2.47 1.27
CA ILE A 26 11.00 2.32 -0.09
C ILE A 26 12.33 3.06 -0.23
N SER A 27 13.37 2.30 -0.58
CA SER A 27 14.70 2.83 -0.87
C SER A 27 14.68 3.79 -2.06
N ASP A 28 15.61 4.75 -2.09
CA ASP A 28 15.77 5.64 -3.26
C ASP A 28 16.07 4.86 -4.56
N GLU A 29 16.74 3.72 -4.45
CA GLU A 29 17.12 2.87 -5.60
C GLU A 29 15.90 2.19 -6.23
N GLU A 30 14.92 1.79 -5.41
CA GLU A 30 13.73 1.06 -5.85
C GLU A 30 12.51 1.96 -6.09
N PHE A 31 12.57 3.22 -5.65
CA PHE A 31 11.43 4.12 -5.67
C PHE A 31 10.78 4.23 -7.05
N ILE A 32 11.56 4.50 -8.10
CA ILE A 32 11.02 4.64 -9.45
C ILE A 32 10.43 3.33 -9.98
N SER A 33 11.05 2.18 -9.69
CA SER A 33 10.49 0.89 -10.11
C SER A 33 9.18 0.58 -9.40
N ILE A 34 9.09 0.84 -8.10
CA ILE A 34 7.87 0.60 -7.33
C ILE A 34 6.75 1.53 -7.79
N ILE A 35 7.02 2.83 -7.99
CA ILE A 35 6.02 3.76 -8.52
C ILE A 35 5.52 3.30 -9.90
N ASN A 36 6.40 2.78 -10.75
CA ASN A 36 6.00 2.24 -12.05
C ASN A 36 5.11 0.99 -11.93
N SER A 37 5.40 0.08 -10.99
CA SER A 37 4.56 -1.10 -10.72
C SER A 37 3.16 -0.69 -10.22
N VAL A 38 3.09 0.14 -9.19
CA VAL A 38 1.79 0.54 -8.63
C VAL A 38 0.97 1.39 -9.58
N SER A 39 1.59 2.13 -10.50
CA SER A 39 0.88 2.85 -11.57
C SER A 39 0.17 1.93 -12.58
N LYS A 40 0.53 0.65 -12.60
CA LYS A 40 -0.10 -0.40 -13.43
C LYS A 40 -1.09 -1.25 -12.64
N GLY A 41 -1.27 -0.98 -11.34
CA GLY A 41 -2.08 -1.79 -10.47
C GLY A 41 -1.39 -3.07 -10.00
N GLU A 42 -0.06 -3.05 -9.90
CA GLU A 42 0.73 -4.16 -9.35
C GLU A 42 1.25 -3.76 -7.96
N GLY A 43 0.99 -4.59 -6.95
CA GLY A 43 1.41 -4.37 -5.58
C GLY A 43 2.89 -4.58 -5.32
N PHE A 44 3.31 -4.35 -4.08
CA PHE A 44 4.67 -4.61 -3.60
C PHE A 44 4.70 -4.89 -2.10
N GLY A 45 5.80 -5.47 -1.63
CA GLY A 45 6.07 -5.72 -0.21
C GLY A 45 7.35 -5.06 0.25
N VAL A 46 7.37 -4.66 1.52
CA VAL A 46 8.54 -4.20 2.29
C VAL A 46 8.58 -4.98 3.61
N GLU A 47 9.59 -4.77 4.46
CA GLU A 47 9.69 -5.53 5.72
C GLU A 47 8.53 -5.18 6.68
N SER A 48 8.06 -3.94 6.68
CA SER A 48 6.96 -3.51 7.55
C SER A 48 5.57 -3.91 7.08
N GLY A 49 5.38 -4.27 5.81
CA GLY A 49 4.04 -4.48 5.26
C GLY A 49 3.95 -4.62 3.75
N THR A 50 2.73 -4.54 3.24
CA THR A 50 2.37 -4.74 1.84
C THR A 50 1.47 -3.63 1.33
N CYS A 51 1.54 -3.41 0.01
CA CYS A 51 0.58 -2.68 -0.79
C CYS A 51 0.02 -3.67 -1.81
N LEU A 52 -1.29 -3.96 -1.75
CA LEU A 52 -1.95 -4.95 -2.61
C LEU A 52 -3.07 -4.32 -3.42
N PHE A 53 -3.10 -4.65 -4.71
CA PHE A 53 -4.23 -4.41 -5.59
C PHE A 53 -5.12 -5.66 -5.63
N PRO A 54 -6.40 -5.53 -6.03
CA PRO A 54 -7.30 -6.68 -6.09
C PRO A 54 -6.84 -7.76 -7.07
N GLY A 55 -6.00 -7.39 -8.05
CA GLY A 55 -5.39 -8.32 -9.01
C GLY A 55 -4.21 -9.12 -8.45
N ASP A 56 -3.68 -8.74 -7.28
CA ASP A 56 -2.62 -9.47 -6.59
C ASP A 56 -3.17 -10.64 -5.76
N LEU A 57 -4.49 -10.65 -5.49
CA LEU A 57 -5.17 -11.73 -4.78
C LEU A 57 -5.39 -12.95 -5.67
N ASP A 58 -5.20 -14.14 -5.13
CA ASP A 58 -5.49 -15.37 -5.84
C ASP A 58 -6.98 -15.80 -5.70
N GLU A 59 -7.37 -16.86 -6.42
CA GLU A 59 -8.75 -17.35 -6.38
C GLU A 59 -9.16 -17.86 -4.98
N TYR A 60 -8.21 -18.32 -4.18
CA TYR A 60 -8.46 -18.78 -2.83
C TYR A 60 -8.75 -17.60 -1.89
N ASP A 61 -7.95 -16.54 -1.96
CA ASP A 61 -8.13 -15.31 -1.17
C ASP A 61 -9.52 -14.71 -1.44
N ILE A 62 -9.88 -14.58 -2.73
CA ILE A 62 -11.18 -14.08 -3.15
C ILE A 62 -12.32 -14.97 -2.64
N ALA A 63 -12.16 -16.30 -2.70
CA ALA A 63 -13.18 -17.24 -2.23
C ALA A 63 -13.39 -17.20 -0.70
N GLN A 64 -12.39 -16.78 0.07
CA GLN A 64 -12.51 -16.52 1.51
C GLN A 64 -13.18 -15.18 1.84
N GLY A 65 -13.48 -14.36 0.82
CA GLY A 65 -14.10 -13.05 0.99
C GLY A 65 -13.11 -11.93 1.28
N GLU A 66 -11.82 -12.15 1.02
CA GLU A 66 -10.75 -11.14 1.18
C GLU A 66 -10.68 -10.18 -0.02
N GLY A 67 -11.62 -10.26 -0.96
CA GLY A 67 -11.72 -9.31 -2.06
C GLY A 67 -12.08 -7.90 -1.56
N PHE A 68 -11.34 -6.90 -2.03
CA PHE A 68 -11.55 -5.49 -1.67
C PHE A 68 -11.69 -4.57 -2.88
N GLY A 69 -12.34 -3.43 -2.68
CA GLY A 69 -12.54 -2.39 -3.68
C GLY A 69 -11.60 -1.20 -3.44
N GLY A 70 -10.36 -1.28 -3.91
CA GLY A 70 -9.36 -0.24 -3.71
C GLY A 70 -7.94 -0.81 -3.69
N VAL A 71 -7.05 -0.14 -2.94
CA VAL A 71 -5.69 -0.60 -2.68
C VAL A 71 -5.56 -0.85 -1.18
N GLU A 72 -5.15 -2.06 -0.81
CA GLU A 72 -4.94 -2.46 0.57
C GLU A 72 -3.51 -2.16 1.01
N PHE A 73 -3.37 -1.65 2.22
CA PHE A 73 -2.10 -1.52 2.93
C PHE A 73 -2.17 -2.28 4.25
N GLY A 74 -1.42 -3.36 4.35
CA GLY A 74 -1.32 -4.19 5.56
C GLY A 74 0.05 -4.05 6.20
N LEU A 75 0.11 -3.78 7.50
CA LEU A 75 1.35 -3.86 8.28
C LEU A 75 1.46 -5.22 8.95
N TYR A 76 2.69 -5.71 9.10
CA TYR A 76 2.98 -6.95 9.85
C TYR A 76 2.52 -6.87 11.33
N SER A 77 2.33 -5.66 11.86
CA SER A 77 1.75 -5.43 13.19
C SER A 77 0.25 -5.76 13.29
N GLY A 78 -0.42 -6.07 12.17
CA GLY A 78 -1.85 -6.36 12.07
C GLY A 78 -2.73 -5.13 11.84
N SER A 79 -2.15 -3.96 11.56
CA SER A 79 -2.92 -2.78 11.14
C SER A 79 -3.11 -2.80 9.63
N GLU A 80 -4.34 -2.63 9.17
CA GLU A 80 -4.70 -2.73 7.75
C GLU A 80 -5.68 -1.62 7.38
N ILE A 81 -5.58 -1.13 6.13
CA ILE A 81 -6.55 -0.22 5.55
C ILE A 81 -6.68 -0.45 4.04
N VAL A 82 -7.91 -0.44 3.55
CA VAL A 82 -8.20 -0.28 2.12
C VAL A 82 -8.52 1.18 1.84
N ILE A 83 -7.79 1.79 0.91
CA ILE A 83 -8.09 3.14 0.41
C ILE A 83 -8.62 3.08 -1.01
N ASP A 84 -9.51 4.00 -1.36
CA ASP A 84 -10.04 4.06 -2.72
C ASP A 84 -8.99 4.60 -3.71
N TYR A 85 -9.20 4.36 -5.01
CA TYR A 85 -8.25 4.83 -6.04
C TYR A 85 -8.10 6.35 -6.09
N LYS A 86 -9.12 7.11 -5.67
CA LYS A 86 -9.02 8.56 -5.64
C LYS A 86 -8.03 8.99 -4.56
N GLN A 87 -8.09 8.38 -3.37
CA GLN A 87 -7.15 8.60 -2.28
C GLN A 87 -5.75 8.07 -2.59
N PHE A 88 -5.64 7.00 -3.37
CA PHE A 88 -4.35 6.43 -3.75
C PHE A 88 -3.59 7.31 -4.76
N TYR A 89 -4.30 7.91 -5.73
CA TYR A 89 -3.69 8.69 -6.81
C TYR A 89 -3.64 10.21 -6.57
N TYR A 90 -4.40 10.77 -5.62
CA TYR A 90 -4.55 12.22 -5.38
C TYR A 90 -4.51 12.58 -3.90
#